data_AF-A0AB37MKD5-F1
#
_entry.id   AF-A0AB37MKD5-F1
#
_cell.length_a   1.000
_cell.length_b   1.000
_cell.length_c   1.000
_cell.angle_alpha   90.00
_cell.angle_beta   90.00
_cell.angle_gamma   90.00
#
_symmetry.space_group_name_H-M   'P 1'
#
loop_
_entity.id
_entity.type
_entity.pdbx_description
1 polymer ?
#
loop_
_entity_poly.entity_id
_entity_poly.type
_entity_poly.pdbx_seq_one_letter_code
_entity_poly.pdbx_strand_id
1 'polypeptide(L)'
;MVHIVDRNKRRERLASRLEVCADRICDLQDRLMAGITALRPIEYDRLLDEYRAELVRYDNIDRELRQLEDPTKTEEYRSYHRNASKQQKNKINY
;
A
#
# COMPACT_ATOMS: atom_id res chain seq x y z
N MET A 1 -13.17 -28.22 4.25
CA MET A 1 -14.09 -27.06 4.18
C MET A 1 -13.69 -25.85 5.04
N VAL A 2 -12.98 -26.03 6.17
CA VAL A 2 -12.61 -24.92 7.09
C VAL A 2 -11.67 -23.86 6.48
N HIS A 3 -10.70 -24.27 5.64
CA HIS A 3 -9.73 -23.35 5.03
C HIS A 3 -10.30 -22.38 3.97
N ILE A 4 -11.49 -22.64 3.43
CA ILE A 4 -12.14 -21.76 2.44
C ILE A 4 -12.90 -20.65 3.17
N VAL A 5 -13.60 -20.98 4.26
CA VAL A 5 -14.36 -20.04 5.07
C VAL A 5 -13.44 -19.02 5.76
N ASP A 6 -12.28 -19.45 6.24
CA ASP A 6 -11.29 -18.56 6.86
C ASP A 6 -10.70 -17.55 5.86
N ARG A 7 -10.35 -18.03 4.65
CA ARG A 7 -9.88 -17.16 3.55
C ARG A 7 -10.92 -16.13 3.14
N ASN A 8 -12.19 -16.50 3.02
CA ASN A 8 -13.25 -15.56 2.66
C ASN A 8 -13.45 -14.49 3.74
N LYS A 9 -13.47 -14.87 5.02
CA LYS A 9 -13.55 -13.92 6.15
C LYS A 9 -12.33 -12.99 6.23
N ARG A 10 -11.14 -13.46 5.84
CA ARG A 10 -9.94 -12.63 5.74
C ARG A 10 -10.02 -11.68 4.56
N ARG A 11 -10.50 -12.15 3.40
CA ARG A 11 -10.71 -11.33 2.20
C ARG A 11 -11.68 -10.19 2.46
N GLU A 12 -12.83 -10.47 3.07
CA GLU A 12 -13.82 -9.44 3.44
C GLU A 12 -13.23 -8.39 4.37
N ARG A 13 -12.53 -8.81 5.42
CA ARG A 13 -11.86 -7.88 6.34
C ARG A 13 -10.80 -7.01 5.66
N LEU A 14 -10.04 -7.58 4.72
CA LEU A 14 -9.06 -6.83 3.95
C LEU A 14 -9.72 -5.86 2.98
N ALA A 15 -10.81 -6.26 2.33
CA ALA A 15 -11.58 -5.39 1.43
C ALA A 15 -12.15 -4.18 2.19
N SER A 16 -12.76 -4.38 3.36
CA SER A 16 -13.25 -3.26 4.19
C SER A 16 -12.11 -2.34 4.64
N ARG A 17 -10.93 -2.89 4.96
CA ARG A 17 -9.77 -2.07 5.31
C ARG A 17 -9.22 -1.29 4.12
N LEU A 18 -9.28 -1.89 2.93
CA LEU A 18 -8.85 -1.25 1.68
C LEU A 18 -9.74 -0.03 1.38
N GLU A 19 -11.05 -0.17 1.56
CA GLU A 19 -12.02 0.92 1.39
C GLU A 19 -11.72 2.08 2.36
N VAL A 20 -11.53 1.78 3.65
CA VAL A 20 -11.14 2.80 4.64
C VAL A 20 -9.81 3.47 4.30
N CYS A 21 -8.83 2.71 3.79
CA CYS A 21 -7.57 3.29 3.32
C CYS A 21 -7.80 4.21 2.10
N ALA A 22 -8.67 3.83 1.17
CA ALA A 22 -8.99 4.64 0.00
C ALA A 22 -9.66 5.97 0.40
N ASP A 23 -10.63 5.93 1.30
CA ASP A 23 -11.28 7.13 1.84
C ASP A 23 -10.25 8.06 2.50
N ARG A 24 -9.35 7.49 3.30
CA ARG A 24 -8.30 8.25 3.99
C ARG A 24 -7.27 8.85 3.03
N ILE A 25 -6.96 8.17 1.93
CA ILE A 25 -6.11 8.69 0.85
C ILE A 25 -6.79 9.90 0.20
N CYS A 26 -8.09 9.83 -0.10
CA CYS A 26 -8.86 10.95 -0.63
C CYS A 26 -8.85 12.15 0.33
N ASP A 27 -9.13 11.93 1.62
CA ASP A 27 -9.09 12.99 2.64
C ASP A 27 -7.71 13.67 2.74
N LEU A 28 -6.64 12.87 2.67
CA LEU A 28 -5.26 13.38 2.71
C LEU A 28 -4.92 14.17 1.44
N GLN A 29 -5.40 13.74 0.27
CA GLN A 29 -5.23 14.49 -0.98
C GLN A 29 -5.95 15.84 -0.92
N ASP A 30 -7.19 15.88 -0.43
CA ASP A 30 -7.95 17.13 -0.30
C ASP A 30 -7.25 18.10 0.66
N ARG A 31 -6.75 17.59 1.78
CA ARG A 31 -5.96 18.39 2.74
C ARG A 31 -4.64 18.87 2.15
N LEU A 32 -3.97 18.05 1.34
CA LEU A 32 -2.75 18.46 0.62
C LEU A 32 -3.07 19.58 -0.36
N MET A 33 -4.11 19.46 -1.17
CA MET A 33 -4.52 20.51 -2.12
C MET A 33 -4.86 21.83 -1.41
N ALA A 34 -5.64 21.77 -0.33
CA ALA A 34 -5.95 22.95 0.49
C ALA A 34 -4.71 23.52 1.20
N GLY A 35 -3.75 22.66 1.55
CA GLY A 35 -2.56 23.00 2.29
C GLY A 35 -1.47 23.72 1.49
N ILE A 36 -1.49 23.67 0.16
CA ILE A 36 -0.47 24.28 -0.71
C ILE A 36 -0.29 25.78 -0.43
N THR A 37 -1.38 26.48 -0.11
CA THR A 37 -1.36 27.93 0.14
C THR A 37 -1.55 28.30 1.62
N ALA A 38 -1.92 27.34 2.47
CA ALA A 38 -2.36 27.58 3.84
C ALA A 38 -1.45 26.99 4.93
N LEU A 39 -0.67 25.95 4.64
CA LEU A 39 0.17 25.27 5.62
C LEU A 39 1.61 25.77 5.59
N ARG A 40 2.30 25.68 6.74
CA ARG A 40 3.75 25.86 6.77
C ARG A 40 4.43 24.68 6.08
N PRO A 41 5.61 24.87 5.48
CA PRO A 41 6.33 23.79 4.78
C PRO A 41 6.49 22.52 5.61
N ILE A 42 6.81 22.64 6.91
CA ILE A 42 6.97 21.48 7.81
C ILE A 42 5.66 20.72 8.08
N GLU A 43 4.51 21.40 8.06
CA GLU A 43 3.21 20.78 8.24
C GLU A 43 2.76 20.08 6.96
N TYR A 44 3.07 20.70 5.81
CA TYR A 44 2.86 20.11 4.49
C TYR A 44 3.70 18.85 4.29
N ASP A 45 4.99 18.87 4.67
CA ASP A 45 5.87 17.69 4.58
C ASP A 45 5.38 16.54 5.46
N ARG A 46 4.93 16.82 6.69
CA ARG A 46 4.33 15.79 7.55
C ARG A 46 3.08 15.19 6.93
N LEU A 47 2.23 16.02 6.32
CA LEU A 47 1.03 15.55 5.63
C LEU A 47 1.37 14.69 4.40
N LEU A 48 2.42 15.04 3.66
CA LEU A 48 2.95 14.23 2.56
C LEU A 48 3.47 12.87 3.06
N ASP A 49 4.14 12.82 4.20
CA ASP A 49 4.61 11.57 4.78
C ASP A 49 3.45 10.68 5.25
N GLU A 50 2.41 11.26 5.84
CA GLU A 50 1.17 10.54 6.18
C GLU A 50 0.49 9.97 4.92
N TYR A 51 0.37 10.77 3.87
CA TYR A 51 -0.18 10.34 2.58
C TYR A 51 0.62 9.18 1.97
N ARG A 52 1.95 9.28 1.95
CA ARG A 52 2.84 8.21 1.47
C ARG A 52 2.71 6.94 2.30
N ALA A 53 2.61 7.06 3.62
CA ALA A 53 2.43 5.91 4.51
C ALA A 53 1.10 5.20 4.23
N GLU A 54 0.03 5.95 3.97
CA GLU A 54 -1.29 5.38 3.68
C GLU A 54 -1.34 4.71 2.30
N LEU A 55 -0.67 5.27 1.28
CA LEU A 55 -0.48 4.60 -0.01
C LEU A 55 0.22 3.24 0.12
N VAL A 56 1.29 3.17 0.92
CA VAL A 56 2.00 1.91 1.18
C VAL A 56 1.09 0.90 1.89
N ARG A 57 0.23 1.34 2.79
CA ARG A 57 -0.76 0.47 3.46
C ARG A 57 -1.79 -0.05 2.46
N TYR A 58 -2.32 0.81 1.60
CA TYR A 58 -3.24 0.43 0.54
C TYR A 58 -2.62 -0.63 -0.39
N ASP A 59 -1.40 -0.39 -0.90
CA ASP A 59 -0.68 -1.31 -1.77
C ASP A 59 -0.43 -2.68 -1.09
N ASN A 60 -0.11 -2.66 0.20
CA ASN A 60 0.10 -3.91 0.94
C ASN A 60 -1.20 -4.72 1.07
N ILE A 61 -2.33 -4.06 1.33
CA ILE A 61 -3.64 -4.71 1.45
C ILE A 61 -4.10 -5.23 0.07
N ASP A 62 -3.97 -4.44 -0.99
CA ASP A 62 -4.26 -4.85 -2.37
C ASP A 62 -3.42 -6.08 -2.78
N ARG A 63 -2.13 -6.05 -2.46
CA ARG A 63 -1.22 -7.18 -2.72
C ARG A 63 -1.60 -8.43 -1.91
N GLU A 64 -2.11 -8.28 -0.70
CA GLU A 64 -2.61 -9.39 0.12
C GLU A 64 -3.92 -9.97 -0.43
N LEU A 65 -4.82 -9.11 -0.92
CA LEU A 65 -6.05 -9.53 -1.61
C LEU A 65 -5.74 -10.31 -2.89
N ARG A 66 -4.86 -9.80 -3.75
CA ARG A 66 -4.40 -10.52 -4.96
C ARG A 66 -3.77 -11.86 -4.65
N GLN A 67 -3.05 -11.96 -3.54
CA GLN A 67 -2.47 -13.21 -3.04
C GLN A 67 -3.52 -14.25 -2.64
N LEU A 68 -4.63 -13.79 -2.05
CA LEU A 68 -5.73 -14.65 -1.66
C LEU A 68 -6.55 -15.12 -2.86
N GLU A 69 -6.61 -14.32 -3.93
CA GLU A 69 -7.31 -14.62 -5.18
C GLU A 69 -6.49 -15.48 -6.15
N ASP A 70 -5.18 -15.22 -6.28
CA ASP A 70 -4.33 -15.88 -7.27
C ASP A 70 -2.87 -16.09 -6.75
N PRO A 71 -2.63 -17.15 -5.95
CA PRO A 71 -1.34 -17.37 -5.31
C PRO A 71 -0.18 -17.60 -6.29
N THR A 72 -0.47 -18.03 -7.53
CA THR A 72 0.48 -18.33 -8.60
C THR A 72 1.21 -17.10 -9.14
N LYS A 73 0.50 -15.98 -9.35
CA LYS A 73 1.10 -14.68 -9.76
C LYS A 73 1.98 -14.05 -8.67
N THR A 74 1.79 -14.48 -7.42
CA THR A 74 2.52 -13.93 -6.28
C THR A 74 3.99 -14.37 -6.28
N GLU A 75 4.29 -15.59 -6.71
CA GLU A 75 5.67 -16.11 -6.78
C GLU A 75 6.50 -15.33 -7.81
N GLU A 76 5.90 -15.02 -8.97
CA GLU A 76 6.49 -14.15 -10.01
C GLU A 76 6.72 -12.73 -9.49
N TYR A 77 5.73 -12.14 -8.82
CA TYR A 77 5.87 -10.81 -8.23
C TYR A 77 6.91 -10.77 -7.07
N ARG A 78 7.00 -11.84 -6.26
CA ARG A 78 8.01 -11.99 -5.19
C ARG A 78 9.42 -12.21 -5.75
N SER A 79 9.57 -12.89 -6.88
CA SER A 79 10.87 -13.04 -7.54
C SER A 79 11.31 -11.74 -8.21
N TYR A 80 10.39 -10.99 -8.82
CA TYR A 80 10.65 -9.66 -9.39
C TYR A 80 11.17 -8.67 -8.34
N HIS A 81 10.50 -8.54 -7.19
CA HIS A 81 10.94 -7.63 -6.10
C HIS A 81 12.24 -8.08 -5.42
N ARG A 82 12.48 -9.40 -5.31
CA ARG A 82 13.76 -9.94 -4.84
C ARG A 82 14.90 -9.57 -5.79
N ASN A 83 14.65 -9.56 -7.09
CA ASN A 83 15.64 -9.20 -8.11
C ASN A 83 15.86 -7.68 -8.20
N ALA A 84 14.81 -6.86 -8.07
CA ALA A 84 14.91 -5.40 -8.04
C ALA A 84 15.73 -4.90 -6.84
N SER A 85 15.51 -5.48 -5.65
CA SER A 85 16.27 -5.15 -4.43
C SER A 85 17.75 -5.53 -4.54
N LYS A 86 18.07 -6.65 -5.23
CA LYS A 86 19.46 -7.05 -5.53
C LYS A 86 20.14 -6.06 -6.49
N GLN A 87 19.42 -5.58 -7.50
CA GLN A 87 19.95 -4.60 -8.45
C GLN A 87 20.21 -3.23 -7.80
N GLN A 88 19.36 -2.78 -6.86
CA GLN A 88 19.63 -1.56 -6.09
C GLN A 88 20.86 -1.70 -5.18
N LYS A 89 21.02 -2.83 -4.48
CA LYS A 89 22.22 -3.08 -3.66
C LYS A 89 23.50 -3.12 -4.49
N ASN A 90 23.45 -3.66 -5.70
CA ASN A 90 24.61 -3.68 -6.61
C ASN A 90 24.94 -2.31 -7.20
N LYS A 91 23.97 -1.38 -7.28
CA LYS A 91 24.22 0.02 -7.71
C LYS A 91 24.82 0.91 -6.63
N ILE A 92 24.59 0.59 -5.35
CA ILE A 92 25.15 1.34 -4.21
C ILE A 92 26.62 0.94 -3.93
N ASN A 93 27.05 -0.23 -4.44
CA ASN A 93 28.42 -0.74 -4.31
C ASN A 93 29.31 -0.42 -5.53
N TYR A 94 29.12 0.72 -6.19
CA TYR A 94 30.02 1.24 -7.23
C TYR A 94 30.66 2.55 -6.78
#